data_AF-A0A0D3JIB6-F1
#
_entry.id   AF-A0A0D3JIB6-F1
#
_cell.length_a   1.000
_cell.length_b   1.000
_cell.length_c   1.000
_cell.angle_alpha   90.00
_cell.angle_beta   90.00
_cell.angle_gamma   90.00
#
_symmetry.space_group_name_H-M   'P 1'
#
loop_
_entity.id
_entity.type
_entity.pdbx_description
1 polymer ?
#
loop_
_entity_poly.entity_id
_entity_poly.type
_entity_poly.pdbx_seq_one_letter_code
_entity_poly.pdbx_strand_id
1 'polypeptide(L)'
;MSDFFDIDSYLNRIGLPAPTDEQRYQDGLILLRDIMAAHSRTIPFENLDIVLKRNLPVSLESMELEAKMVAGGRGGYCFENNLLLCFALRALGFGVTPMLARVRWNKPPGDPQPLGHLVLLVTLPQWPVSAATPFSGQLSVAGTPYLADVGFAGGRR
;
A
#
# COMPACT_ATOMS: atom_id res chain seq x y z
N MET A 1 4.46 -5.49 20.01
CA MET A 1 3.27 -4.65 20.28
C MET A 1 2.59 -4.48 18.94
N SER A 2 1.28 -4.73 18.84
CA SER A 2 0.57 -4.53 17.57
C SER A 2 0.55 -3.03 17.31
N ASP A 3 1.41 -2.56 16.41
CA ASP A 3 1.37 -1.19 15.93
C ASP A 3 -0.02 -0.98 15.30
N PHE A 4 -0.82 -0.12 15.95
CA PHE A 4 -2.18 0.20 15.52
C PHE A 4 -2.06 1.23 14.40
N PHE A 5 -2.61 0.92 13.23
CA PHE A 5 -2.68 1.84 12.09
C PHE A 5 -3.95 2.70 12.20
N ASP A 6 -3.79 4.02 12.18
CA ASP A 6 -4.89 4.98 12.22
C ASP A 6 -5.48 5.17 10.81
N ILE A 7 -6.41 4.26 10.48
CA ILE A 7 -7.10 4.27 9.20
C ILE A 7 -7.88 5.57 8.95
N ASP A 8 -8.40 6.22 9.99
CA ASP A 8 -9.20 7.44 9.84
C ASP A 8 -8.30 8.61 9.40
N SER A 9 -7.13 8.76 10.02
CA SER A 9 -6.14 9.75 9.60
C SER A 9 -5.66 9.53 8.17
N TYR A 10 -5.42 8.27 7.77
CA TYR A 10 -5.07 7.93 6.38
C TYR A 10 -6.19 8.28 5.38
N LEU A 11 -7.43 7.89 5.68
CA LEU A 11 -8.58 8.18 4.81
C LEU A 11 -8.81 9.68 4.64
N ASN A 12 -8.69 10.44 5.73
CA ASN A 12 -8.70 11.91 5.71
C ASN A 12 -7.59 12.47 4.82
N ARG A 13 -6.35 11.93 4.94
CA ARG A 13 -5.19 12.36 4.14
C ARG A 13 -5.37 12.16 2.64
N ILE A 14 -6.06 11.09 2.24
CA ILE A 14 -6.33 10.80 0.82
C ILE A 14 -7.68 11.36 0.34
N GLY A 15 -8.47 11.97 1.22
CA GLY A 15 -9.74 12.62 0.91
C GLY A 15 -10.89 11.66 0.63
N LEU A 16 -10.91 10.49 1.29
CA LEU A 16 -12.01 9.52 1.21
C LEU A 16 -12.75 9.41 2.55
N PRO A 17 -14.08 9.22 2.54
CA PRO A 17 -14.82 8.88 3.74
C PRO A 17 -14.53 7.44 4.18
N ALA A 18 -14.83 7.13 5.46
CA ALA A 18 -14.84 5.76 5.94
C ALA A 18 -15.87 4.91 5.15
N PRO A 19 -15.47 3.75 4.58
CA PRO A 19 -16.38 2.93 3.81
C PRO A 19 -17.36 2.18 4.72
N THR A 20 -18.57 1.96 4.21
CA THR A 20 -19.57 1.10 4.87
C THR A 20 -19.18 -0.38 4.76
N ASP A 21 -19.80 -1.24 5.54
CA ASP A 21 -19.64 -2.69 5.40
C ASP A 21 -20.01 -3.18 4.00
N GLU A 22 -21.08 -2.65 3.42
CA GLU A 22 -21.49 -2.96 2.04
C GLU A 22 -20.36 -2.66 1.05
N GLN A 23 -19.74 -1.47 1.16
CA GLN A 23 -18.63 -1.08 0.29
C GLN A 23 -17.39 -1.96 0.49
N ARG A 24 -17.15 -2.44 1.72
CA ARG A 24 -16.03 -3.34 2.01
C ARG A 24 -16.24 -4.74 1.43
N TYR A 25 -17.42 -5.32 1.59
CA TYR A 25 -17.65 -6.74 1.33
C TYR A 25 -18.33 -7.04 0.00
N GLN A 26 -19.16 -6.13 -0.52
CA GLN A 26 -19.86 -6.31 -1.80
C GLN A 26 -19.15 -5.56 -2.93
N ASP A 27 -18.60 -4.38 -2.65
CA ASP A 27 -17.92 -3.52 -3.64
C ASP A 27 -16.39 -3.42 -3.46
N GLY A 28 -15.77 -4.45 -2.87
CA GLY A 28 -14.35 -4.41 -2.47
C GLY A 28 -13.38 -4.04 -3.59
N LEU A 29 -13.64 -4.41 -4.85
CA LEU A 29 -12.80 -4.03 -5.99
C LEU A 29 -12.93 -2.54 -6.34
N ILE A 30 -14.14 -1.98 -6.25
CA ILE A 30 -14.38 -0.55 -6.47
C ILE A 30 -13.68 0.24 -5.36
N LEU A 31 -13.82 -0.21 -4.11
CA LEU A 31 -13.13 0.38 -2.96
C LEU A 31 -11.60 0.34 -3.13
N LEU A 32 -11.03 -0.80 -3.54
CA LEU A 32 -9.58 -0.92 -3.80
C LEU A 32 -9.11 0.10 -4.86
N ARG A 33 -9.83 0.18 -5.99
CA ARG A 33 -9.53 1.13 -7.06
C ARG A 33 -9.56 2.57 -6.55
N ASP A 34 -10.58 2.93 -5.79
CA ASP A 34 -10.79 4.30 -5.34
C ASP A 34 -9.72 4.72 -4.31
N ILE A 35 -9.34 3.82 -3.40
CA ILE A 35 -8.22 4.03 -2.47
C ILE A 35 -6.92 4.21 -3.22
N MET A 36 -6.59 3.32 -4.16
CA MET A 36 -5.35 3.42 -4.95
C MET A 36 -5.29 4.73 -5.72
N ALA A 37 -6.40 5.12 -6.36
CA ALA A 37 -6.46 6.35 -7.13
C ALA A 37 -6.36 7.60 -6.24
N ALA A 38 -7.00 7.60 -5.07
CA ALA A 38 -6.91 8.69 -4.10
C ALA A 38 -5.50 8.80 -3.49
N HIS A 39 -4.88 7.67 -3.12
CA HIS A 39 -3.50 7.62 -2.63
C HIS A 39 -2.54 8.23 -3.64
N SER A 40 -2.52 7.74 -4.89
CA SER A 40 -1.61 8.24 -5.93
C SER A 40 -1.82 9.70 -6.30
N ARG A 41 -3.00 10.27 -6.06
CA ARG A 41 -3.28 11.70 -6.29
C ARG A 41 -2.80 12.60 -5.17
N THR A 42 -2.71 12.08 -3.94
CA THR A 42 -2.56 12.88 -2.73
C THR A 42 -1.22 12.67 -2.04
N ILE A 43 -0.64 11.48 -2.12
CA ILE A 43 0.65 11.11 -1.55
C ILE A 43 1.65 11.00 -2.72
N PRO A 44 2.61 11.93 -2.83
CA PRO A 44 3.51 11.96 -3.97
C PRO A 44 4.57 10.85 -3.89
N PHE A 45 4.98 10.35 -5.05
CA PHE A 45 6.24 9.62 -5.15
C PHE A 45 7.42 10.61 -5.06
N GLU A 46 8.34 10.41 -4.13
CA GLU A 46 9.51 11.25 -3.93
C GLU A 46 10.69 10.48 -3.32
N ASN A 47 11.90 11.00 -3.50
CA ASN A 47 13.14 10.45 -2.94
C ASN A 47 13.99 11.54 -2.26
N LEU A 48 13.34 12.57 -1.71
CA LEU A 48 13.98 13.77 -1.16
C LEU A 48 14.89 13.45 0.01
N ASP A 49 14.53 12.50 0.89
CA ASP A 49 15.39 12.14 2.03
C ASP A 49 16.71 11.50 1.57
N ILE A 50 16.69 10.75 0.47
CA ILE A 50 17.87 10.15 -0.17
C ILE A 50 18.71 11.25 -0.84
N VAL A 51 18.07 12.09 -1.66
CA VAL A 51 18.75 13.17 -2.41
C VAL A 51 19.41 14.18 -1.47
N LEU A 52 18.73 14.53 -0.37
CA LEU A 52 19.23 15.45 0.66
C LEU A 52 20.17 14.76 1.66
N LYS A 53 20.51 13.48 1.46
CA LYS A 53 21.42 12.69 2.31
C LYS A 53 21.06 12.79 3.79
N ARG A 54 19.76 12.76 4.10
CA ARG A 54 19.29 12.86 5.49
C ARG A 54 19.67 11.65 6.35
N ASN A 55 20.22 10.58 5.75
CA ASN A 55 20.59 9.32 6.40
C ASN A 55 19.47 8.75 7.28
N LEU A 56 18.22 9.03 6.92
CA LEU A 56 17.07 8.43 7.56
C LEU A 56 16.85 7.07 6.89
N PRO A 57 16.89 5.96 7.64
CA PRO A 57 16.49 4.68 7.08
C PRO A 57 15.03 4.77 6.67
N VAL A 58 14.70 4.05 5.59
CA VAL A 58 13.30 3.86 5.21
C VAL A 58 12.66 3.02 6.28
N SER A 59 11.66 3.59 6.95
CA SER A 59 10.93 2.87 7.97
C SER A 59 10.05 1.79 7.36
N LEU A 60 9.94 0.68 8.07
CA LEU A 60 8.98 -0.38 7.79
C LEU A 60 7.83 -0.38 8.80
N GLU A 61 7.93 0.44 9.84
CA GLU A 61 6.95 0.54 10.93
C GLU A 61 5.80 1.47 10.54
N SER A 62 4.57 1.07 10.83
CA SER A 62 3.39 1.82 10.38
C SER A 62 3.36 3.22 10.99
N MET A 63 3.71 3.35 12.28
CA MET A 63 3.69 4.62 13.00
C MET A 63 4.62 5.67 12.38
N GLU A 64 5.82 5.27 11.94
CA GLU A 64 6.78 6.18 11.32
C GLU A 64 6.35 6.58 9.91
N LEU A 65 5.75 5.64 9.16
CA LEU A 65 5.18 5.93 7.83
C LEU A 65 3.99 6.90 7.93
N GLU A 66 3.11 6.74 8.92
CA GLU A 66 2.00 7.65 9.21
C GLU A 66 2.51 9.03 9.62
N ALA A 67 3.46 9.10 10.55
CA ALA A 67 4.07 10.35 10.98
C ALA A 67 4.65 11.14 9.80
N LYS A 68 5.33 10.44 8.87
CA LYS A 68 5.93 11.06 7.69
C LYS A 68 4.90 11.49 6.64
N MET A 69 4.09 10.55 6.15
CA MET A 69 3.29 10.74 4.93
C MET A 69 1.86 11.22 5.21
N VAL A 70 1.30 10.84 6.36
CA VAL A 70 -0.06 11.23 6.77
C VAL A 70 0.01 12.54 7.53
N ALA A 71 0.62 12.57 8.71
CA ALA A 71 0.70 13.78 9.54
C ALA A 71 1.67 14.82 8.95
N GLY A 72 2.83 14.38 8.46
CA GLY A 72 3.87 15.26 7.90
C GLY A 72 3.61 15.71 6.46
N GLY A 73 2.58 15.17 5.79
CA GLY A 73 2.21 15.55 4.42
C GLY A 73 3.27 15.25 3.35
N ARG A 74 4.30 14.47 3.68
CA ARG A 74 5.37 14.07 2.75
C ARG A 74 4.90 12.93 1.84
N GLY A 75 5.73 12.63 0.84
CA GLY A 75 5.63 11.41 0.07
C GLY A 75 6.68 10.38 0.50
N GLY A 76 6.87 9.38 -0.35
CA GLY A 76 7.98 8.44 -0.25
C GLY A 76 8.27 7.79 -1.59
N TYR A 77 9.23 6.88 -1.64
CA TYR A 77 9.45 6.02 -2.81
C TYR A 77 8.61 4.72 -2.70
N CYS A 78 8.89 3.71 -3.51
CA CYS A 78 7.99 2.56 -3.68
C CYS A 78 7.73 1.76 -2.40
N PHE A 79 8.74 1.55 -1.55
CA PHE A 79 8.56 0.81 -0.30
C PHE A 79 7.62 1.54 0.64
N GLU A 80 7.81 2.84 0.85
CA GLU A 80 7.00 3.63 1.79
C GLU A 80 5.54 3.73 1.32
N ASN A 81 5.30 4.07 0.04
CA ASN A 81 3.93 4.18 -0.48
C ASN A 81 3.20 2.83 -0.39
N ASN A 82 3.82 1.74 -0.85
CA ASN A 82 3.17 0.44 -0.87
C ASN A 82 3.06 -0.18 0.54
N LEU A 83 3.96 0.13 1.49
CA LEU A 83 3.77 -0.28 2.88
C LEU A 83 2.64 0.49 3.56
N LEU A 84 2.56 1.81 3.36
CA LEU A 84 1.43 2.60 3.87
C LEU A 84 0.10 2.10 3.31
N LEU A 85 0.04 1.84 1.99
CA LEU A 85 -1.14 1.25 1.37
C LEU A 85 -1.44 -0.16 1.92
N CYS A 86 -0.42 -0.97 2.18
CA CYS A 86 -0.58 -2.30 2.78
C CYS A 86 -1.24 -2.22 4.16
N PHE A 87 -0.78 -1.33 5.04
CA PHE A 87 -1.38 -1.14 6.36
C PHE A 87 -2.83 -0.64 6.26
N ALA A 88 -3.10 0.33 5.38
CA ALA A 88 -4.44 0.84 5.16
C ALA A 88 -5.42 -0.22 4.64
N LEU A 89 -5.02 -1.00 3.62
CA LEU A 89 -5.84 -2.07 3.06
C LEU A 89 -6.11 -3.17 4.09
N ARG A 90 -5.11 -3.54 4.90
CA ARG A 90 -5.30 -4.50 6.00
C ARG A 90 -6.28 -4.00 7.06
N ALA A 91 -6.18 -2.73 7.44
CA ALA A 91 -7.12 -2.10 8.38
C ALA A 91 -8.56 -2.08 7.85
N LEU A 92 -8.73 -2.06 6.53
CA LEU A 92 -10.03 -2.15 5.85
C LEU A 92 -10.52 -3.58 5.59
N GLY A 93 -9.77 -4.60 6.04
CA GLY A 93 -10.15 -6.01 5.94
C GLY A 93 -9.71 -6.72 4.65
N PHE A 94 -8.89 -6.10 3.82
CA PHE A 94 -8.29 -6.77 2.66
C PHE A 94 -7.20 -7.74 3.10
N GLY A 95 -7.09 -8.87 2.39
CA GLY A 95 -5.90 -9.72 2.49
C GLY A 95 -4.78 -9.09 1.66
N VAL A 96 -3.62 -8.84 2.28
CA VAL A 96 -2.49 -8.19 1.59
C VAL A 96 -1.18 -8.90 1.88
N THR A 97 -0.51 -9.31 0.81
CA THR A 97 0.84 -9.91 0.85
C THR A 97 1.81 -9.03 0.07
N PRO A 98 2.79 -8.39 0.73
CA PRO A 98 3.84 -7.65 0.05
C PRO A 98 4.75 -8.60 -0.75
N MET A 99 5.10 -8.22 -1.97
CA MET A 99 5.98 -8.97 -2.86
C MET A 99 7.06 -8.07 -3.46
N LEU A 100 8.20 -8.66 -3.80
CA LEU A 100 9.25 -7.95 -4.53
C LEU A 100 9.15 -8.21 -6.03
N ALA A 101 9.36 -7.14 -6.81
CA ALA A 101 9.37 -7.14 -8.26
C ALA A 101 10.68 -6.57 -8.81
N ARG A 102 10.98 -6.94 -10.05
CA ARG A 102 12.11 -6.41 -10.83
C ARG A 102 11.61 -5.30 -11.76
N VAL A 103 12.13 -4.08 -11.61
CA VAL A 103 11.79 -2.97 -12.50
C VAL A 103 12.48 -3.17 -13.84
N ARG A 104 11.70 -3.40 -14.91
CA ARG A 104 12.23 -3.58 -16.28
C ARG A 104 12.01 -2.37 -17.18
N TRP A 105 11.50 -1.27 -16.63
CA TRP A 105 11.30 -0.03 -17.37
C TRP A 105 12.63 0.46 -17.95
N ASN A 106 12.67 0.69 -19.26
CA ASN A 106 13.87 1.12 -19.99
C ASN A 106 15.06 0.15 -19.87
N LYS A 107 14.80 -1.17 -19.78
CA LYS A 107 15.82 -2.22 -19.73
C LYS A 107 15.68 -3.20 -20.90
N PRO A 108 16.81 -3.69 -21.47
CA PRO A 108 16.73 -4.65 -22.55
C PRO A 108 16.14 -6.00 -22.11
N PRO A 109 15.59 -6.79 -23.04
CA PRO A 109 15.26 -8.19 -22.80
C PRO A 109 16.45 -8.97 -22.22
N GLY A 110 16.23 -9.77 -21.16
CA GLY A 110 17.26 -10.63 -20.57
C GLY A 110 18.21 -9.94 -19.57
N ASP A 111 18.14 -8.62 -19.40
CA ASP A 111 19.00 -7.91 -18.43
C ASP A 111 18.61 -8.24 -16.98
N PRO A 112 19.50 -8.84 -16.16
CA PRO A 112 19.18 -9.19 -14.78
C PRO A 112 19.03 -7.94 -13.91
N GLN A 113 17.78 -7.60 -13.56
CA GLN A 113 17.48 -6.48 -12.67
C GLN A 113 17.33 -6.94 -11.22
N PRO A 114 17.77 -6.18 -10.21
CA PRO A 114 17.55 -6.54 -8.81
C PRO A 114 16.06 -6.55 -8.42
N LEU A 115 15.74 -7.25 -7.33
CA LEU A 115 14.42 -7.17 -6.67
C LEU A 115 14.34 -5.88 -5.87
N GLY A 116 14.08 -4.77 -6.57
CA GLY A 116 14.17 -3.41 -6.02
C GLY A 116 12.84 -2.68 -5.88
N HIS A 117 11.70 -3.34 -6.13
CA HIS A 117 10.39 -2.72 -6.09
C HIS A 117 9.41 -3.53 -5.26
N LEU A 118 8.69 -2.87 -4.36
CA LEU A 118 7.63 -3.48 -3.57
C LEU A 118 6.31 -3.38 -4.34
N VAL A 119 5.55 -4.47 -4.41
CA VAL A 119 4.17 -4.51 -4.94
C VAL A 119 3.29 -5.30 -3.97
N LEU A 120 1.96 -5.17 -4.10
CA LEU A 120 1.02 -5.83 -3.19
C LEU A 120 0.18 -6.86 -3.95
N LEU A 121 0.15 -8.10 -3.45
CA LEU A 121 -0.88 -9.07 -3.82
C LEU A 121 -2.08 -8.90 -2.89
N VAL A 122 -3.22 -8.51 -3.44
CA VAL A 122 -4.42 -8.15 -2.69
C VAL A 122 -5.55 -9.14 -2.98
N THR A 123 -6.20 -9.64 -1.94
CA THR A 123 -7.48 -10.35 -2.03
C THR A 123 -8.59 -9.49 -1.42
N LEU A 124 -9.76 -9.51 -2.05
CA LEU A 124 -10.90 -8.70 -1.60
C LEU A 124 -11.41 -9.19 -0.24
N PRO A 125 -11.99 -8.30 0.59
CA PRO A 125 -12.65 -8.70 1.83
C PRO A 125 -13.83 -9.65 1.54
N GLN A 126 -14.10 -10.57 2.45
CA GLN A 126 -15.18 -11.56 2.34
C GLN A 126 -16.06 -11.55 3.60
N TRP A 127 -17.37 -11.68 3.41
CA TRP A 127 -18.34 -11.81 4.49
C TRP A 127 -18.74 -13.28 4.72
N PRO A 128 -18.99 -13.74 5.96
CA PRO A 128 -18.82 -13.04 7.24
C PRO A 128 -17.36 -13.00 7.71
N VAL A 129 -17.03 -12.00 8.54
CA VAL A 129 -15.72 -11.83 9.17
C VAL A 129 -15.40 -13.10 9.99
N SER A 130 -14.53 -13.98 9.50
CA SER A 130 -13.92 -14.95 10.41
C SER A 130 -12.90 -14.20 11.24
N ALA A 131 -13.27 -13.84 12.46
CA ALA A 131 -12.47 -13.11 13.44
C ALA A 131 -11.19 -13.86 13.91
N ALA A 132 -10.68 -14.82 13.13
CA ALA A 132 -9.62 -15.72 13.55
C ALA A 132 -8.80 -16.23 12.36
N THR A 133 -8.05 -15.32 11.73
CA THR A 133 -6.76 -15.76 11.18
C THR A 133 -5.73 -14.66 11.47
N PRO A 134 -4.97 -14.77 12.57
CA PRO A 134 -3.70 -14.06 12.63
C PRO A 134 -2.92 -14.44 11.37
N PHE A 135 -2.27 -13.46 10.74
CA PHE A 135 -1.47 -13.64 9.52
C PHE A 135 -0.41 -14.73 9.74
N SER A 136 -0.75 -15.98 9.47
CA SER A 136 0.08 -17.15 9.73
C SER A 136 0.78 -17.62 8.45
N GLY A 137 1.21 -16.72 7.57
CA GLY A 137 1.97 -17.06 6.35
C GLY A 137 1.30 -18.06 5.38
N GLN A 138 0.08 -18.52 5.67
CA GLN A 138 -0.69 -19.42 4.86
C GLN A 138 -1.53 -18.58 3.93
N LEU A 139 -1.19 -18.67 2.65
CA LEU A 139 -1.95 -18.23 1.50
C LEU A 139 -3.32 -18.92 1.49
N SER A 140 -4.25 -18.49 2.36
CA SER A 140 -5.67 -18.68 2.08
C SER A 140 -6.04 -17.67 1.00
N VAL A 141 -5.70 -17.99 -0.25
CA VAL A 141 -6.17 -17.27 -1.45
C VAL A 141 -7.61 -17.71 -1.71
N ALA A 142 -8.47 -17.58 -0.71
CA ALA A 142 -9.90 -17.64 -0.92
C ALA A 142 -10.27 -16.32 -1.62
N GLY A 143 -10.44 -16.35 -2.94
CA GLY A 143 -10.81 -15.19 -3.76
C GLY A 143 -9.81 -14.86 -4.88
N THR A 144 -10.28 -14.13 -5.89
CA THR A 144 -9.44 -13.67 -7.01
C THR A 144 -8.39 -12.68 -6.52
N PRO A 145 -7.08 -12.95 -6.72
CA PRO A 145 -6.03 -12.02 -6.32
C PRO A 145 -5.84 -10.91 -7.36
N TYR A 146 -5.49 -9.73 -6.89
CA TYR A 146 -5.16 -8.55 -7.69
C TYR A 146 -3.76 -8.07 -7.37
N LEU A 147 -3.03 -7.57 -8.37
CA LEU A 147 -1.77 -6.89 -8.14
C LEU A 147 -2.05 -5.39 -8.00
N ALA A 148 -1.66 -4.82 -6.87
CA ALA A 148 -1.81 -3.40 -6.57
C ALA A 148 -0.44 -2.74 -6.38
N ASP A 149 -0.30 -1.54 -6.92
CA ASP A 149 0.93 -0.76 -6.86
C ASP A 149 0.61 0.73 -7.01
N VAL A 150 1.07 1.54 -6.05
CA VAL A 150 1.03 3.00 -6.07
C VAL A 150 2.44 3.61 -6.00
N GLY A 151 3.47 2.76 -6.02
CA GLY A 151 4.87 3.09 -5.80
C GLY A 151 5.64 3.51 -7.06
N PHE A 152 4.97 3.98 -8.11
CA PHE A 152 5.62 4.53 -9.30
C PHE A 152 5.28 6.01 -9.46
N ALA A 153 6.29 6.85 -9.73
CA ALA A 153 6.06 8.19 -10.23
C ALA A 153 5.37 8.11 -11.60
N GLY A 154 4.12 8.55 -11.66
CA GLY A 154 3.39 8.69 -12.92
C GLY A 154 4.09 9.71 -13.82
N GLY A 155 4.90 9.25 -14.76
CA GLY A 155 5.38 10.08 -15.86
C GLY A 155 4.25 10.25 -16.86
N ARG A 156 3.53 11.38 -16.82
CA ARG A 156 2.90 11.88 -18.05
C ARG A 156 4.06 12.18 -19.01
N ARG A 157 4.16 11.40 -20.08
CA ARG A 157 4.80 11.90 -21.29
C ARG A 157 3.86 12.90 -21.95
#